data_AF-A0A9E3U947-F1
#
_entry.id   AF-A0A9E3U947-F1
#
_cell.length_a   1.000
_cell.length_b   1.000
_cell.length_c   1.000
_cell.angle_alpha   90.00
_cell.angle_beta   90.00
_cell.angle_gamma   90.00
#
_symmetry.space_group_name_H-M   'P 1'
#
loop_
_entity.id
_entity.type
_entity.pdbx_description
1 polymer ?
#
loop_
_entity_poly.entity_id
_entity_poly.type
_entity_poly.pdbx_seq_one_letter_code
_entity_poly.pdbx_strand_id
1 'polypeptide(L)'
;MDAPTAFLRQLATRSTATWQSRGRRVFPGEASLETGNSLYRFRDGVFISRARKPARSFDAPKSMRGMRLIGFLTEEAGRLSLSPRWRAGAHAVLWRPGTLDDSSFVVTSPVGSMAIEEPPMLPRAERIEPSHSGIQLKVIARAARPPKIARPCPASMTRLHPAKPLEPPTYALT
;
A
#
# COMPACT_ATOMS: atom_id res chain seq x y z
N MET A 1 -8.07 -3.51 27.49
CA MET A 1 -7.75 -3.58 26.05
C MET A 1 -8.69 -2.60 25.36
N ASP A 2 -8.15 -1.59 24.68
CA ASP A 2 -8.97 -0.52 24.13
C ASP A 2 -9.85 -1.05 22.98
N ALA A 3 -11.13 -0.65 22.95
CA ALA A 3 -12.09 -1.11 21.94
C ALA A 3 -11.58 -0.95 20.48
N PRO A 4 -10.88 0.14 20.11
CA PRO A 4 -10.26 0.27 18.78
C PRO A 4 -9.26 -0.83 18.46
N THR A 5 -8.39 -1.20 19.41
CA THR A 5 -7.32 -2.19 19.20
C THR A 5 -7.90 -3.59 19.00
N ALA A 6 -8.94 -3.95 19.78
CA ALA A 6 -9.64 -5.22 19.62
C ALA A 6 -10.30 -5.34 18.24
N PHE A 7 -10.96 -4.28 17.78
CA PHE A 7 -11.55 -4.20 16.43
C PHE A 7 -10.48 -4.36 15.34
N LEU A 8 -9.37 -3.62 15.44
CA LEU A 8 -8.28 -3.67 14.46
C LEU A 8 -7.66 -5.06 14.38
N ARG A 9 -7.46 -5.74 15.52
CA ARG A 9 -6.95 -7.12 15.55
C ARG A 9 -7.88 -8.10 14.84
N GLN A 10 -9.19 -8.01 15.12
CA GLN A 10 -10.18 -8.85 14.45
C GLN A 10 -10.21 -8.59 12.93
N LEU A 11 -10.11 -7.33 12.53
CA LEU A 11 -10.08 -6.92 11.13
C LEU A 11 -8.80 -7.41 10.42
N ALA A 12 -7.67 -7.37 11.12
CA ALA A 12 -6.36 -7.76 10.59
C ALA A 12 -6.30 -9.24 10.22
N THR A 13 -6.88 -10.13 11.03
CA THR A 13 -6.96 -11.57 10.74
C THR A 13 -7.58 -11.85 9.36
N ARG A 14 -8.50 -10.99 8.91
CA ARG A 14 -9.20 -11.13 7.61
C ARG A 14 -8.61 -10.27 6.49
N SER A 15 -7.92 -9.18 6.85
CA SER A 15 -7.55 -8.12 5.90
C SER A 15 -6.05 -7.95 5.69
N THR A 16 -5.20 -8.71 6.39
CA THR A 16 -3.73 -8.57 6.34
C THR A 16 -3.19 -8.65 4.90
N ALA A 17 -3.59 -9.65 4.11
CA ALA A 17 -3.15 -9.78 2.72
C ALA A 17 -3.59 -8.58 1.85
N THR A 18 -4.79 -8.06 2.11
CA THR A 18 -5.32 -6.87 1.46
C THR A 18 -4.51 -5.62 1.83
N TRP A 19 -4.14 -5.44 3.10
CA TRP A 19 -3.33 -4.30 3.54
C TRP A 19 -1.91 -4.35 2.97
N GLN A 20 -1.30 -5.53 2.92
CA GLN A 20 0.02 -5.72 2.33
C GLN A 20 0.04 -5.34 0.85
N SER A 21 -0.96 -5.77 0.08
CA SER A 21 -1.08 -5.47 -1.35
C SER A 21 -1.49 -4.02 -1.63
N ARG A 22 -2.27 -3.40 -0.75
CA ARG A 22 -2.82 -2.05 -0.95
C ARG A 22 -1.94 -0.90 -0.45
N GLY A 23 -1.09 -1.08 0.56
CA GLY A 23 -0.40 0.04 1.21
C GLY A 23 0.27 1.03 0.25
N ARG A 24 1.04 0.52 -0.72
CA ARG A 24 1.71 1.35 -1.74
C ARG A 24 0.76 2.00 -2.75
N ARG A 25 -0.40 1.40 -2.98
CA ARG A 25 -1.39 1.88 -3.96
C ARG A 25 -2.33 2.92 -3.38
N VAL A 26 -2.58 2.87 -2.08
CA VAL A 26 -3.56 3.74 -1.41
C VAL A 26 -2.93 5.08 -1.03
N PHE A 27 -1.67 5.07 -0.60
CA PHE A 27 -0.95 6.28 -0.18
C PHE A 27 0.36 6.42 -0.99
N PRO A 28 0.29 6.71 -2.29
CA PRO A 28 1.48 6.87 -3.12
C PRO A 28 2.22 8.16 -2.79
N GLY A 29 3.54 8.19 -3.02
CA GLY A 29 4.33 9.41 -2.90
C GLY A 29 4.56 9.83 -1.44
N GLU A 30 4.72 11.13 -1.20
CA GLU A 30 4.90 11.66 0.14
C GLU A 30 3.55 12.09 0.73
N ALA A 31 3.26 11.66 1.96
CA ALA A 31 2.05 12.06 2.65
C ALA A 31 2.39 12.65 4.02
N SER A 32 1.71 13.73 4.38
CA SER A 32 1.81 14.36 5.70
C SER A 32 0.47 14.33 6.41
N LEU A 33 0.48 13.89 7.67
CA LEU A 33 -0.69 13.90 8.55
C LEU A 33 -0.44 14.81 9.73
N GLU A 34 -1.36 15.75 9.93
CA GLU A 34 -1.30 16.68 11.04
C GLU A 34 -2.35 16.31 12.09
N THR A 35 -1.89 16.10 13.31
CA THR A 35 -2.75 15.95 14.48
C THR A 35 -2.63 17.19 15.37
N GLY A 36 -3.41 17.23 16.45
CA GLY A 36 -3.34 18.34 17.42
C GLY A 36 -1.94 18.56 18.00
N ASN A 37 -1.14 17.51 18.14
CA ASN A 37 0.15 17.55 18.82
C ASN A 37 1.33 17.00 17.99
N SER A 38 1.12 16.54 16.75
CA SER A 38 2.17 15.93 15.96
C SER A 38 1.97 16.12 14.46
N LEU A 39 3.09 16.11 13.73
CA LEU A 39 3.12 16.04 12.27
C LEU A 39 3.83 14.76 11.88
N TYR A 40 3.14 13.89 11.15
CA TYR A 40 3.68 12.61 10.69
C TYR A 40 3.99 12.71 9.20
N ARG A 41 5.09 12.10 8.77
CA ARG A 41 5.49 12.00 7.37
C ARG A 41 5.59 10.53 6.95
N PHE A 42 5.07 10.26 5.77
CA PHE A 42 5.04 8.94 5.16
C PHE A 42 5.57 9.02 3.73
N ARG A 43 6.14 7.93 3.26
CA ARG A 43 6.51 7.73 1.86
C ARG A 43 6.00 6.39 1.39
N ASP A 44 5.17 6.38 0.35
CA ASP A 44 4.49 5.19 -0.17
C ASP A 44 3.74 4.42 0.93
N GLY A 45 3.10 5.17 1.83
CA GLY A 45 2.40 4.67 3.01
C GLY A 45 3.30 4.17 4.15
N VAL A 46 4.63 4.19 4.03
CA VAL A 46 5.56 3.80 5.09
C VAL A 46 5.90 5.00 5.97
N PHE A 47 5.84 4.83 7.29
CA PHE A 47 6.23 5.87 8.24
C PHE A 47 7.72 6.22 8.10
N ILE A 48 8.00 7.51 7.94
CA ILE A 48 9.36 8.05 7.84
C ILE A 48 9.74 8.77 9.12
N SER A 49 8.92 9.73 9.56
CA SER A 49 9.25 10.57 10.71
C SER A 49 8.02 11.22 11.34
N ARG A 50 8.18 11.71 12.57
CA ARG A 50 7.20 12.46 13.32
C ARG A 50 7.88 13.66 13.99
N ALA A 51 7.28 14.83 13.91
CA ALA A 51 7.61 15.99 14.74
C ALA A 51 6.51 16.20 15.80
N ARG A 52 6.89 16.58 17.02
CA ARG A 52 5.94 16.87 18.12
C ARG A 52 5.76 18.37 18.27
N LYS A 53 4.54 18.88 18.10
CA LYS A 53 4.27 20.31 18.26
C LYS A 53 4.51 20.77 19.71
N PRO A 54 5.03 22.00 19.93
CA PRO A 54 5.41 22.99 18.92
C PRO A 54 6.80 22.75 18.29
N ALA A 55 7.59 21.82 18.84
CA ALA A 55 8.92 21.51 18.32
C ALA A 55 8.86 20.92 16.89
N ARG A 56 9.61 21.49 15.96
CA ARG A 56 9.66 21.04 14.56
C ARG A 56 10.80 20.07 14.27
N SER A 57 11.46 19.54 15.30
CA SER A 57 12.44 18.48 15.11
C SER A 57 11.72 17.20 14.70
N PHE A 58 12.07 16.71 13.52
CA PHE A 58 11.60 15.41 13.05
C PHE A 58 12.46 14.31 13.66
N ASP A 59 11.81 13.32 14.25
CA ASP A 59 12.45 12.10 14.74
C ASP A 59 11.71 10.88 14.18
N ALA A 60 12.41 9.74 14.11
CA ALA A 60 11.89 8.47 13.67
C ALA A 60 12.05 7.44 14.81
N PRO A 61 11.11 7.43 15.80
CA PRO A 61 11.18 6.51 16.93
C PRO A 61 11.37 5.08 16.45
N LYS A 62 12.30 4.34 17.07
CA LYS A 62 12.61 2.95 16.68
C LYS A 62 11.35 2.07 16.66
N SER A 63 10.42 2.32 17.58
CA SER A 63 9.13 1.63 17.67
C SER A 63 8.18 1.87 16.49
N MET A 64 8.40 2.91 15.68
CA MET A 64 7.56 3.23 14.52
C MET A 64 8.21 2.87 13.18
N ARG A 65 9.49 2.45 13.18
CA ARG A 65 10.18 2.06 11.95
C ARG A 65 9.47 0.88 11.30
N GLY A 66 9.29 0.97 9.98
CA GLY A 66 8.62 -0.04 9.16
C GLY A 66 7.10 -0.11 9.32
N MET A 67 6.50 0.73 10.16
CA MET A 67 5.04 0.83 10.24
C MET A 67 4.47 1.44 8.97
N ARG A 68 3.27 1.02 8.61
CA ARG A 68 2.56 1.43 7.40
C ARG A 68 1.22 2.06 7.74
N LEU A 69 0.91 3.19 7.12
CA LEU A 69 -0.43 3.76 7.13
C LEU A 69 -1.36 2.85 6.33
N ILE A 70 -2.38 2.30 7.00
CA ILE A 70 -3.36 1.40 6.36
C ILE A 70 -4.71 2.07 6.13
N GLY A 71 -4.98 3.18 6.82
CA GLY A 71 -6.22 3.93 6.69
C GLY A 71 -6.51 4.83 7.88
N PHE A 72 -7.76 5.23 7.96
CA PHE A 72 -8.33 6.12 8.96
C PHE A 72 -9.51 5.44 9.63
N LEU A 73 -9.45 5.37 10.95
CA LEU A 73 -10.50 4.86 11.80
C LEU A 73 -11.47 6.00 12.13
N THR A 74 -12.75 5.80 11.82
CA THR A 74 -13.84 6.68 12.23
C THR A 74 -14.81 5.91 13.10
N GLU A 75 -15.48 6.62 14.01
CA GLU A 75 -16.63 6.12 14.75
C GLU A 75 -17.89 6.81 14.23
N GLU A 76 -18.79 6.04 13.64
CA GLU A 76 -20.05 6.53 13.07
C GLU A 76 -21.20 5.78 13.72
N ALA A 77 -22.07 6.50 14.42
CA ALA A 77 -23.22 5.93 15.16
C ALA A 77 -22.82 4.77 16.10
N GLY A 78 -21.71 4.92 16.84
CA GLY A 78 -21.20 3.91 17.78
C GLY A 78 -20.56 2.70 17.11
N ARG A 79 -20.28 2.76 15.79
CA ARG A 79 -19.61 1.69 15.05
C ARG A 79 -18.28 2.18 14.51
N LEU A 80 -17.23 1.39 14.75
CA LEU A 80 -15.91 1.64 14.20
C LEU A 80 -15.83 1.20 12.74
N SER A 81 -15.23 2.04 11.90
CA SER A 81 -15.00 1.77 10.48
C SER A 81 -13.59 2.18 10.07
N LEU A 82 -12.91 1.33 9.32
CA LEU A 82 -11.58 1.61 8.76
C LEU A 82 -11.71 1.93 7.26
N SER A 83 -11.36 3.15 6.87
CA SER A 83 -11.44 3.65 5.51
C SER A 83 -10.06 4.11 5.00
N PRO A 84 -9.72 3.90 3.72
CA PRO A 84 -8.52 4.51 3.14
C PRO A 84 -8.66 6.03 2.96
N ARG A 85 -9.89 6.56 2.93
CA ARG A 85 -10.16 7.99 2.72
C ARG A 85 -10.14 8.72 4.06
N TRP A 86 -9.35 9.78 4.12
CA TRP A 86 -9.33 10.67 5.28
C TRP A 86 -10.66 11.43 5.40
N ARG A 87 -11.08 11.62 6.65
CA ARG A 87 -12.20 12.48 7.07
C ARG A 87 -11.73 13.28 8.28
N ALA A 88 -12.21 14.51 8.42
CA ALA A 88 -11.91 15.34 9.58
C ALA A 88 -12.28 14.61 10.88
N GLY A 89 -11.37 14.63 11.86
CA GLY A 89 -11.55 13.95 13.14
C GLY A 89 -11.25 12.44 13.13
N ALA A 90 -10.97 11.84 11.97
CA ALA A 90 -10.59 10.43 11.90
C ALA A 90 -9.20 10.19 12.51
N HIS A 91 -8.97 8.99 13.03
CA HIS A 91 -7.69 8.58 13.60
C HIS A 91 -6.87 7.82 12.57
N ALA A 92 -5.62 8.21 12.31
CA ALA A 92 -4.76 7.43 11.43
C ALA A 92 -4.37 6.11 12.10
N VAL A 93 -4.41 5.02 11.33
CA VAL A 93 -4.01 3.69 11.80
C VAL A 93 -2.75 3.27 11.09
N LEU A 94 -1.71 3.07 11.89
CA LEU A 94 -0.44 2.52 11.46
C LEU A 94 -0.37 1.06 11.87
N TRP A 95 0.17 0.22 10.98
CA TRP A 95 0.31 -1.21 11.20
C TRP A 95 1.72 -1.69 10.87
N ARG A 96 2.28 -2.55 11.73
CA ARG A 96 3.53 -3.25 11.49
C ARG A 96 3.26 -4.59 10.79
N PRO A 97 3.78 -4.81 9.57
CA PRO A 97 3.66 -6.11 8.93
C PRO A 97 4.48 -7.17 9.66
N GLY A 98 3.98 -8.41 9.67
CA GLY A 98 4.69 -9.60 10.19
C GLY A 98 4.19 -10.08 11.55
N THR A 99 3.57 -9.21 12.34
CA THR A 99 3.01 -9.54 13.65
C THR A 99 1.54 -9.11 13.74
N LEU A 100 0.77 -9.77 14.61
CA LEU A 100 -0.66 -9.51 14.86
C LEU A 100 -0.94 -9.31 16.37
N ASP A 101 0.07 -8.86 17.11
CA ASP A 101 -0.05 -8.50 18.52
C ASP A 101 -0.56 -7.07 18.69
N ASP A 102 -0.88 -6.68 19.93
CA ASP A 102 -1.41 -5.34 20.22
C ASP A 102 -0.38 -4.24 19.89
N SER A 103 0.91 -4.55 19.93
CA SER A 103 2.00 -3.63 19.55
C SER A 103 2.13 -3.43 18.03
N SER A 104 1.44 -4.25 17.23
CA SER A 104 1.43 -4.13 15.77
C SER A 104 0.64 -2.92 15.29
N PHE A 105 -0.24 -2.34 16.11
CA PHE A 105 -1.08 -1.21 15.73
C PHE A 105 -0.71 0.04 16.53
N VAL A 106 -0.71 1.17 15.84
CA VAL A 106 -0.66 2.50 16.46
C VAL A 106 -1.80 3.32 15.90
N VAL A 107 -2.66 3.78 16.80
CA VAL A 107 -3.76 4.71 16.48
C VAL A 107 -3.33 6.10 16.91
N THR A 108 -3.38 7.07 16.00
CA THR A 108 -2.99 8.45 16.32
C THR A 108 -4.09 9.19 17.07
N SER A 109 -3.79 10.40 17.56
CA SER A 109 -4.84 11.38 17.87
C SER A 109 -5.63 11.76 16.60
N PRO A 110 -6.80 12.42 16.75
CA PRO A 110 -7.59 12.86 15.60
C PRO A 110 -6.76 13.68 14.61
N VAL A 111 -6.89 13.34 13.33
CA VAL A 111 -6.21 13.99 12.23
C VAL A 111 -7.01 15.22 11.80
N GLY A 112 -6.37 16.38 11.92
CA GLY A 112 -6.95 17.68 11.54
C GLY A 112 -6.74 18.01 10.07
N SER A 113 -5.62 17.60 9.48
CA SER A 113 -5.34 17.79 8.05
C SER A 113 -4.51 16.64 7.49
N MET A 114 -4.67 16.38 6.19
CA MET A 114 -3.87 15.45 5.42
C MET A 114 -3.49 16.09 4.09
N ALA A 115 -2.22 15.97 3.71
CA ALA A 115 -1.75 16.29 2.38
C ALA A 115 -1.03 15.08 1.79
N ILE A 116 -1.24 14.85 0.50
CA ILE A 116 -0.47 13.90 -0.31
C ILE A 116 0.20 14.75 -1.38
N GLU A 117 1.52 14.82 -1.35
CA GLU A 117 2.28 15.45 -2.42
C GLU A 117 2.23 14.51 -3.63
N GLU A 118 1.56 14.98 -4.67
CA GLU A 118 1.59 14.32 -5.95
C GLU A 118 3.03 14.40 -6.47
N PRO A 119 3.68 13.27 -6.80
CA PRO A 119 5.03 13.30 -7.34
C PRO A 119 5.03 14.21 -8.57
N PRO A 120 6.02 15.11 -8.73
CA PRO A 120 6.07 15.99 -9.88
C PRO A 120 6.00 15.11 -11.12
N MET A 121 4.92 15.27 -11.90
CA MET A 121 4.84 14.63 -13.21
C MET A 121 6.04 15.17 -13.97
N LEU A 122 7.09 14.36 -14.11
CA LEU A 122 8.18 14.67 -15.00
C LEU A 122 7.52 15.06 -16.32
N PRO A 123 7.87 16.22 -16.92
CA PRO A 123 7.28 16.63 -18.18
C PRO A 123 7.42 15.43 -19.10
N ARG A 124 6.27 14.85 -19.46
CA ARG A 124 6.19 13.67 -20.32
C ARG A 124 7.03 14.04 -21.51
N ALA A 125 8.23 13.46 -21.63
CA ALA A 125 9.20 13.86 -22.64
C ALA A 125 8.43 13.95 -23.95
N GLU A 126 8.18 15.18 -24.40
CA GLU A 126 7.48 15.38 -25.65
C GLU A 126 8.34 14.59 -26.62
N ARG A 127 7.70 13.60 -27.24
CA ARG A 127 8.34 12.84 -28.29
C ARG A 127 8.54 13.91 -29.37
N ILE A 128 9.72 14.53 -29.37
CA ILE A 128 10.17 15.41 -30.41
C ILE A 128 10.21 14.48 -31.62
N GLU A 129 9.12 14.48 -32.39
CA GLU A 129 9.11 13.93 -33.73
C GLU A 129 10.32 14.56 -34.42
N PRO A 130 11.30 13.76 -34.89
CA PRO A 130 12.50 14.31 -35.48
C PRO A 130 12.09 15.13 -36.69
N SER A 131 12.10 16.45 -36.52
CA SER A 131 11.96 17.38 -37.61
C SER A 131 13.12 17.08 -38.55
N HIS A 132 12.78 16.60 -39.74
CA HIS A 132 13.72 16.33 -40.83
C HIS A 132 14.35 17.67 -41.27
N SER A 133 15.36 18.15 -40.54
CA SER A 133 16.34 19.09 -41.06
C SER A 133 17.67 18.36 -41.18
N GLY A 134 18.00 18.01 -42.42
CA GLY A 134 19.15 17.20 -42.76
C GLY A 134 20.46 17.89 -42.42
N ILE A 135 21.22 17.32 -41.49
CA ILE A 135 22.67 17.41 -41.47
C ILE A 135 23.19 16.01 -41.11
N GLN A 136 23.73 15.31 -42.11
CA GLN A 136 24.34 13.99 -41.94
C GLN A 136 25.72 14.16 -41.30
N LEU A 137 25.86 13.74 -40.04
CA LEU A 137 27.16 13.44 -39.44
C LEU A 137 27.30 11.93 -39.31
N LYS A 138 28.07 11.34 -40.23
CA LYS A 138 28.57 9.97 -40.15
C LYS A 138 29.50 9.86 -38.95
N VAL A 139 29.04 9.25 -37.87
CA VAL A 139 29.94 8.64 -36.87
C VAL A 139 29.58 7.16 -36.76
N ILE A 140 30.48 6.33 -37.30
CA ILE A 140 30.42 4.89 -37.26
C ILE A 140 30.86 4.46 -35.85
N ALA A 141 29.91 4.18 -34.96
CA ALA A 141 30.17 3.44 -33.74
C ALA A 141 29.63 2.01 -33.89
N ARG A 142 30.57 1.06 -34.03
CA ARG A 142 30.29 -0.37 -34.14
C ARG A 142 29.65 -0.90 -32.85
N ALA A 143 28.70 -1.80 -33.05
CA ALA A 143 27.79 -2.40 -32.09
C ALA A 143 28.45 -3.20 -30.96
N ALA A 144 27.76 -3.23 -29.81
CA ALA A 144 27.59 -4.46 -29.05
C ALA A 144 26.09 -4.59 -28.71
N ARG A 145 25.35 -5.36 -29.52
CA ARG A 145 23.97 -5.75 -29.19
C ARG A 145 24.03 -6.74 -28.02
N PRO A 146 23.31 -6.52 -26.91
CA PRO A 146 23.24 -7.52 -25.86
C PRO A 146 22.60 -8.81 -26.39
N PRO A 147 23.07 -10.00 -25.95
CA PRO A 147 22.54 -11.28 -26.42
C PRO A 147 21.06 -11.42 -26.03
N LYS A 148 20.23 -11.78 -27.00
CA LYS A 148 18.82 -12.12 -26.78
C LYS A 148 18.75 -13.44 -26.02
N ILE A 149 18.50 -13.37 -24.72
CA ILE A 149 18.15 -14.55 -23.91
C ILE A 149 16.75 -14.99 -24.34
N ALA A 150 16.66 -16.12 -25.04
CA ALA A 150 15.40 -16.77 -25.38
C ALA A 150 14.68 -17.19 -24.09
N ARG A 151 13.43 -16.78 -23.93
CA ARG A 151 12.59 -17.24 -22.82
C ARG A 151 12.21 -18.70 -23.08
N PRO A 152 12.33 -19.61 -22.09
CA PRO A 152 11.79 -20.96 -22.22
C PRO A 152 10.27 -20.89 -22.38
N CYS A 153 9.72 -21.72 -23.27
CA CYS A 153 8.28 -21.87 -23.44
C CYS A 153 7.62 -22.23 -22.10
N PRO A 154 6.46 -21.65 -21.76
CA PRO A 154 5.74 -22.05 -20.57
C PRO A 154 5.34 -23.53 -20.65
N ALA A 155 5.45 -24.23 -19.52
CA ALA A 155 5.05 -25.62 -19.39
C ALA A 155 3.58 -25.79 -19.82
N SER A 156 3.34 -26.71 -20.73
CA SER A 156 1.98 -27.08 -21.15
C SER A 156 1.21 -27.58 -19.93
N MET A 157 0.14 -26.87 -19.55
CA MET A 157 -0.75 -27.29 -18.48
C MET A 157 -1.57 -28.49 -18.94
N THR A 158 -1.16 -29.69 -18.53
CA THR A 158 -2.01 -30.88 -18.56
C THR A 158 -3.21 -30.65 -17.64
N ARG A 159 -4.40 -30.47 -18.23
CA ARG A 159 -5.67 -30.42 -17.50
C ARG A 159 -5.95 -31.80 -16.90
N LEU A 160 -5.89 -31.90 -15.57
CA LEU A 160 -6.47 -33.03 -14.84
C LEU A 160 -7.99 -32.82 -14.78
N HIS A 161 -8.74 -33.71 -15.42
CA HIS A 161 -10.19 -33.76 -15.28
C HIS A 161 -10.54 -34.37 -13.91
N PRO A 162 -11.40 -33.75 -13.10
CA PRO A 162 -11.88 -34.36 -11.87
C PRO A 162 -12.73 -35.60 -12.21
N ALA A 163 -12.48 -36.70 -11.50
CA ALA A 163 -13.25 -37.92 -11.60
C ALA A 163 -14.72 -37.67 -11.19
N LYS A 164 -15.63 -38.27 -11.94
CA LYS A 164 -17.08 -38.20 -11.75
C LYS A 164 -17.46 -38.74 -10.35
N PRO A 165 -18.22 -37.98 -9.53
CA PRO A 165 -18.70 -38.48 -8.24
C PRO A 165 -19.63 -39.69 -8.43
N LEU A 166 -19.41 -40.73 -7.63
CA LEU A 166 -20.31 -41.88 -7.51
C LEU A 166 -21.54 -41.44 -6.72
N GLU A 167 -22.72 -41.50 -7.32
CA GLU A 167 -23.98 -41.21 -6.63
C GLU A 167 -24.31 -42.35 -5.64
N PRO A 168 -24.74 -42.04 -4.40
CA PRO A 168 -25.16 -43.06 -3.45
C PRO A 168 -26.53 -43.65 -3.84
N PRO A 169 -26.74 -44.97 -3.61
CA PRO A 169 -28.01 -45.62 -3.90
C PRO A 169 -29.14 -45.04 -3.05
N THR A 170 -30.21 -44.61 -3.71
CA THR A 170 -31.44 -44.15 -3.09
C THR A 170 -32.20 -45.36 -2.55
N TYR A 171 -32.20 -45.56 -1.23
CA TYR A 171 -33.11 -46.52 -0.60
C TYR A 171 -34.46 -45.85 -0.39
N ALA A 172 -35.46 -46.31 -1.15
CA ALA A 172 -36.85 -45.98 -0.91
C ALA A 172 -37.34 -46.77 0.30
N LEU A 173 -37.83 -46.06 1.32
CA LEU A 173 -38.59 -46.63 2.44
C LEU A 173 -40.06 -46.69 2.02
N THR A 174 -40.60 -47.90 1.92
CA THR A 174 -42.04 -48.21 1.91
C THR A 174 -42.49 -48.64 3.28
#